data_AF-A0A075WK62-F1
#
_entry.id   AF-A0A075WK62-F1
#
_cell.length_a   1.000
_cell.length_b   1.000
_cell.length_c   1.000
_cell.angle_alpha   90.00
_cell.angle_beta   90.00
_cell.angle_gamma   90.00
#
_symmetry.space_group_name_H-M   'P 1'
#
loop_
_entity.id
_entity.type
_entity.pdbx_description
1 polymer ?
#
loop_
_entity_poly.entity_id
_entity_poly.type
_entity_poly.pdbx_seq_one_letter_code
_entity_poly.pdbx_strand_id
1 'polypeptide(L)' 'MPKIIEAIYENGVFKPLQKVDLKEGERVRVVVSEVVAKTRGLLKGCEMEEIIEEIESEGFL' A
#
# COMPACT_ATOMS: atom_id res chain seq x y z
N MET A 1 3.96 8.09 13.26
CA MET A 1 4.13 6.91 12.39
C MET A 1 2.92 6.81 11.48
N PRO A 2 3.10 6.68 10.16
CA PRO A 2 2.01 6.33 9.26
C PRO A 2 1.41 4.99 9.69
N LYS A 3 0.08 4.87 9.68
CA LYS A 3 -0.63 3.60 9.90
C LYS A 3 -1.04 3.07 8.54
N ILE A 4 -0.64 1.83 8.23
CA ILE A 4 -1.13 1.13 7.04
C ILE A 4 -2.56 0.67 7.34
N ILE A 5 -3.49 1.03 6.46
CA ILE A 5 -4.89 0.62 6.52
C ILE A 5 -5.13 -0.30 5.33
N GLU A 6 -5.34 -1.58 5.59
CA GLU A 6 -5.76 -2.51 4.56
C GLU A 6 -7.25 -2.30 4.23
N ALA A 7 -7.56 -2.27 2.94
CA ALA A 7 -8.91 -2.05 2.45
C ALA A 7 -9.18 -2.86 1.18
N ILE A 8 -10.43 -3.25 0.98
CA ILE A 8 -10.92 -3.81 -0.27
C ILE A 8 -11.59 -2.70 -1.08
N TYR A 9 -11.29 -2.62 -2.37
CA TYR A 9 -11.97 -1.73 -3.30
C TYR A 9 -13.16 -2.46 -3.96
N GLU A 10 -14.38 -2.06 -3.61
CA GLU A 10 -15.61 -2.69 -4.10
C GLU A 10 -16.67 -1.63 -4.42
N ASN A 11 -17.28 -1.73 -5.61
CA ASN A 11 -18.33 -0.81 -6.07
C ASN A 11 -17.94 0.67 -6.01
N GLY A 12 -16.67 0.99 -6.30
CA GLY A 12 -16.18 2.37 -6.31
C GLY A 12 -15.75 2.92 -4.95
N VAL A 13 -15.70 2.08 -3.91
CA VAL A 13 -15.41 2.52 -2.53
C VAL A 13 -14.31 1.67 -1.90
N PHE A 14 -13.34 2.31 -1.24
CA PHE A 14 -12.36 1.63 -0.38
C PHE A 14 -13.00 1.31 0.98
N LYS A 15 -13.10 0.03 1.30
CA LYS A 15 -13.68 -0.49 2.55
C LYS A 15 -12.57 -1.05 3.44
N PRO A 16 -12.25 -0.41 4.58
CA PRO A 16 -11.23 -0.92 5.49
C PRO A 16 -11.56 -2.33 6.00
N LEU A 17 -10.55 -3.18 6.11
CA LEU A 17 -10.68 -4.52 6.72
C LEU A 17 -10.80 -4.46 8.25
N GLN A 18 -10.43 -3.33 8.83
CA GLN A 18 -10.46 -3.08 10.27
C GLN A 18 -10.99 -1.67 10.56
N LYS A 19 -11.51 -1.46 11.77
CA LYS A 19 -11.98 -0.15 12.21
C LYS A 19 -10.84 0.86 12.16
N VAL A 20 -11.10 2.01 11.55
CA VAL A 20 -10.16 3.13 11.48
C VAL A 20 -10.68 4.27 12.36
N ASP A 21 -9.79 4.88 13.12
CA ASP A 21 -10.09 6.03 13.98
C ASP A 21 -9.71 7.33 13.27
N LEU A 22 -10.52 7.71 12.28
CA LEU A 22 -10.39 8.98 11.53
C LEU A 22 -11.60 9.85 11.82
N LYS A 23 -11.42 11.17 11.74
CA LYS A 23 -12.53 12.12 11.87
C LYS A 23 -13.38 12.13 10.61
N GLU A 24 -14.68 12.38 10.76
CA GLU A 24 -15.57 12.57 9.61
C GLU A 24 -15.06 13.73 8.74
N GLY A 25 -14.97 13.51 7.43
CA GLY A 25 -14.44 14.48 6.47
C GLY A 25 -12.90 14.62 6.44
N GLU A 26 -12.16 13.81 7.19
CA GLU A 26 -10.70 13.82 7.18
C GLU A 26 -10.15 13.39 5.81
N ARG A 27 -9.28 14.23 5.23
CA ARG A 27 -8.64 13.96 3.93
C ARG A 27 -7.40 13.10 4.13
N VAL A 28 -7.41 11.91 3.55
CA VAL A 28 -6.27 10.99 3.52
C VAL A 28 -5.73 10.80 2.11
N ARG A 29 -4.47 10.39 1.99
CA ARG A 29 -3.86 9.98 0.72
C ARG A 29 -3.95 8.46 0.62
N VAL A 30 -4.53 7.96 -0.47
CA VAL A 30 -4.50 6.53 -0.80
C VAL A 30 -3.31 6.29 -1.71
N VAL A 31 -2.49 5.30 -1.37
CA VAL A 31 -1.38 4.82 -2.21
C VAL A 31 -1.75 3.42 -2.67
N VAL A 32 -1.81 3.22 -3.98
CA VAL A 32 -2.06 1.91 -4.60
C VAL A 32 -0.75 1.45 -5.21
N SER A 33 -0.11 0.46 -4.60
CA SER A 33 1.09 -0.17 -5.16
C SER A 33 0.69 -1.39 -5.98
N GLU A 34 0.93 -1.34 -7.29
CA GLU A 34 0.84 -2.51 -8.15
C GLU A 34 2.16 -3.28 -8.08
N VAL A 35 2.32 -4.15 -7.09
CA VAL A 35 3.36 -5.18 -7.20
C VAL A 35 2.88 -6.15 -8.27
N VAL A 36 3.49 -6.07 -9.46
CA VAL A 36 3.17 -6.94 -10.59
C VAL A 36 3.12 -8.39 -10.10
N ALA A 37 1.94 -9.00 -10.04
CA ALA A 37 1.79 -10.35 -9.49
C ALA A 37 2.72 -11.38 -10.17
N LYS A 38 3.18 -11.08 -11.40
CA LYS A 38 4.18 -11.83 -12.15
C LYS A 38 5.56 -11.86 -11.49
N THR A 39 6.00 -10.80 -10.81
CA THR A 39 7.29 -10.77 -10.11
C THR A 39 7.22 -11.34 -8.69
N ARG A 40 6.04 -11.35 -8.06
CA ARG A 40 5.86 -11.94 -6.70
C ARG A 40 6.27 -13.41 -6.61
N GLY A 41 6.06 -14.18 -7.68
CA GLY A 41 6.51 -15.59 -7.74
C GLY A 41 8.01 -15.76 -7.90
N LEU A 42 8.69 -14.78 -8.52
CA LEU A 42 10.13 -14.75 -8.75
C LEU A 42 10.90 -14.23 -7.52
N LEU A 43 10.27 -13.36 -6.74
CA LEU A 43 10.86 -12.68 -5.58
C LEU A 43 10.55 -13.38 -4.25
N LYS A 44 10.22 -14.68 -4.29
CA LYS A 44 9.98 -15.49 -3.09
C LYS A 44 11.28 -15.53 -2.26
N GLY A 45 11.29 -14.89 -1.09
CA GLY A 45 12.45 -14.83 -0.19
C GLY A 45 13.20 -13.49 -0.19
N CYS A 46 12.70 -12.48 -0.92
CA CYS A 46 13.15 -11.11 -0.79
C CYS A 46 12.19 -10.34 0.12
N GLU A 47 12.73 -9.51 1.02
CA GLU A 47 11.96 -8.50 1.77
C GLU A 47 11.56 -7.41 0.78
N MET A 48 10.37 -7.55 0.19
CA MET A 48 9.90 -6.71 -0.90
C MET A 48 9.79 -5.25 -0.46
N GLU A 49 9.41 -5.04 0.79
CA GLU A 49 9.30 -3.74 1.44
C GLU A 49 10.65 -3.00 1.43
N GLU A 50 11.76 -3.68 1.74
CA GLU A 50 13.10 -3.10 1.72
C GLU A 50 13.53 -2.71 0.31
N ILE A 51 13.24 -3.56 -0.68
CA ILE A 51 13.57 -3.29 -2.09
C ILE A 51 12.77 -2.10 -2.63
N ILE A 52 11.49 -1.99 -2.27
CA ILE A 52 10.65 -0.87 -2.67
C ILE A 52 11.17 0.42 -2.02
N GLU A 53 11.48 0.39 -0.72
CA GLU A 53 12.05 1.53 -0.01
C GLU A 53 13.38 1.98 -0.62
N GLU A 54 14.26 1.05 -0.99
CA GLU A 54 15.52 1.35 -1.67
C GLU A 54 15.27 2.08 -3.00
N ILE A 55 14.42 1.54 -3.87
CA ILE A 55 14.09 2.14 -5.18
C ILE A 55 13.45 3.53 -5.03
N GLU A 56 12.53 3.70 -4.08
CA GLU A 56 11.88 4.99 -3.83
C GLU A 56 12.86 6.01 -3.21
N SER A 57 13.80 5.56 -2.38
CA SER A 57 14.81 6.42 -1.73
C SER A 57 15.91 6.90 -2.68
N GLU A 58 16.25 6.11 -3.70
CA GLU A 58 17.27 6.47 -4.70
C GLU A 58 16.77 7.47 -5.76
N GLY A 59 15.55 7.99 -5.63
CA GLY A 59 15.12 9.18 -6.39
C GLY A 59 14.92 8.94 -7.88
N PHE A 60 14.54 7.73 -8.28
CA PHE A 60 14.08 7.45 -9.65
C PHE A 60 12.55 7.55 -9.77
N LEU A 61 11.93 8.60 -9.20
CA LEU A 61 10.60 9.14 -9.53
C LEU A 61 10.28 10.43 -8.74
#